data_AF-A0A0A6P2R7-F1
#
_entry.id   AF-A0A0A6P2R7-F1
#
_cell.length_a   1.000
_cell.length_b   1.000
_cell.length_c   1.000
_cell.angle_alpha   90.00
_cell.angle_beta   90.00
_cell.angle_gamma   90.00
#
_symmetry.space_group_name_H-M   'P 1'
#
loop_
_entity.id
_entity.type
_entity.pdbx_description
1 polymer ?
#
loop_
_entity_poly.entity_id
_entity_poly.type
_entity_poly.pdbx_seq_one_letter_code
_entity_poly.pdbx_strand_id
1 'polypeptide(L)'
;MDSFAERIQDEKWYYFVGRGASSQAFPRRAWEREKGGTSGILFGEGSRFHEPKRFRVPASENQSCGEAKGNKVPGIDIDILKPSELPPAPPLFSISRHGIIRVNEANCRQAGIEPGKAENTIRELNLNCERLIDARMEVLEKLKNTYENEMKRLGETASDEEIRDLQMSLAEQFLFEKQEYLGEFFTTIRSYFGVAAEKVLAKFR
;
A
#
# COMPACT_ATOMS: atom_id res chain seq x y z
N MET A 1 39.94 2.90 3.08
CA MET A 1 39.52 4.01 3.95
C MET A 1 39.06 5.09 2.98
N ASP A 2 37.80 5.20 2.60
CA ASP A 2 36.58 5.03 3.41
C ASP A 2 35.35 4.52 2.63
N SER A 3 34.58 3.72 3.36
CA SER A 3 33.14 3.40 3.29
C SER A 3 32.47 3.15 1.93
N PHE A 4 32.54 1.89 1.50
CA PHE A 4 31.57 1.23 0.62
C PHE A 4 30.39 0.65 1.44
N ALA A 5 30.18 1.11 2.69
CA ALA A 5 29.38 0.44 3.72
C ALA A 5 28.07 1.16 4.11
N GLU A 6 27.68 2.25 3.45
CA GLU A 6 26.46 3.03 3.78
C GLU A 6 25.38 3.04 2.70
N ARG A 7 25.43 2.12 1.71
CA ARG A 7 24.49 2.16 0.57
C ARG A 7 23.54 0.98 0.38
N ILE A 8 23.47 0.05 1.31
CA ILE A 8 22.49 -1.05 1.26
C ILE A 8 22.00 -1.35 2.68
N GLN A 9 20.96 -0.66 3.13
CA GLN A 9 20.34 -0.92 4.44
C GLN A 9 18.82 -1.19 4.38
N ASP A 10 18.24 -1.38 3.18
CA ASP A 10 16.84 -1.77 3.01
C ASP A 10 16.64 -3.18 2.39
N GLU A 11 17.71 -3.95 2.12
CA GLU A 11 17.63 -5.29 1.50
C GLU A 11 17.75 -6.48 2.47
N LYS A 12 17.53 -6.29 3.78
CA LYS A 12 17.54 -7.39 4.75
C LYS A 12 16.15 -7.70 5.31
N TRP A 13 15.28 -8.25 4.45
CA TRP A 13 14.06 -8.94 4.89
C TRP A 13 14.23 -10.47 5.00
N TYR A 14 15.41 -11.00 4.68
CA TYR A 14 15.72 -12.42 4.88
C TYR A 14 16.41 -12.65 6.24
N TYR A 15 15.87 -13.62 6.98
CA TYR A 15 16.29 -14.14 8.28
C TYR A 15 15.84 -13.34 9.52
N PHE A 16 14.77 -13.80 10.17
CA PHE A 16 14.84 -14.15 11.60
C PHE A 16 13.69 -15.08 12.03
N VAL A 17 14.06 -16.16 12.72
CA VAL A 17 13.23 -17.24 13.24
C VAL A 17 12.69 -16.90 14.64
N GLY A 18 11.40 -17.17 14.86
CA GLY A 18 10.82 -17.79 16.06
C GLY A 18 10.97 -17.13 17.44
N ARG A 19 9.83 -16.73 18.02
CA ARG A 19 9.26 -17.29 19.27
C ARG A 19 7.87 -16.71 19.55
N GLY A 20 7.00 -17.54 20.12
CA GLY A 20 5.54 -17.34 20.17
C GLY A 20 5.00 -16.51 21.34
N ALA A 21 3.70 -16.23 21.30
CA ALA A 21 2.79 -16.26 22.44
C ALA A 21 1.34 -15.95 22.02
N SER A 22 0.46 -16.84 22.45
CA SER A 22 -0.93 -16.65 22.90
C SER A 22 -1.91 -15.81 22.07
N SER A 23 -2.90 -16.55 21.57
CA SER A 23 -4.28 -16.17 21.32
C SER A 23 -4.89 -15.28 22.42
N GLN A 24 -5.37 -14.10 22.03
CA GLN A 24 -6.50 -13.45 22.68
C GLN A 24 -7.46 -12.93 21.60
N ALA A 25 -8.74 -13.25 21.78
CA ALA A 25 -9.84 -12.84 20.94
C ALA A 25 -9.92 -11.30 20.87
N PHE A 26 -9.89 -10.75 19.66
CA PHE A 26 -10.00 -9.30 19.46
C PHE A 26 -11.47 -8.85 19.42
N PRO A 27 -11.82 -7.77 20.15
CA PRO A 27 -13.14 -7.17 20.06
C PRO A 27 -13.34 -6.50 18.69
N ARG A 28 -14.55 -6.58 18.14
CA ARG A 28 -14.96 -5.93 16.88
C ARG A 28 -14.59 -4.44 16.92
N ARG A 29 -13.63 -4.01 16.09
CA ARG A 29 -13.05 -2.66 16.13
C ARG A 29 -13.87 -1.65 15.33
N ALA A 30 -13.77 -0.39 15.74
CA ALA A 30 -14.60 0.74 15.34
C ALA A 30 -14.49 1.19 13.86
N TRP A 31 -13.57 0.62 13.07
CA TRP A 31 -13.28 1.01 11.69
C TRP A 31 -14.30 0.52 10.66
N GLU A 32 -15.16 -0.45 10.99
CA GLU A 32 -16.28 -0.87 10.11
C GLU A 32 -17.28 0.26 9.81
N ARG A 33 -17.20 1.40 10.52
CA ARG A 33 -18.14 2.53 10.40
C ARG A 33 -17.67 3.69 9.51
N GLU A 34 -16.47 3.65 8.95
CA GLU A 34 -15.91 4.76 8.16
C GLU A 34 -15.54 4.31 6.74
N LYS A 35 -16.54 3.85 5.98
CA LYS A 35 -16.41 3.68 4.52
C LYS A 35 -16.62 5.05 3.87
N GLY A 36 -15.57 5.55 3.21
CA GLY A 36 -15.56 6.85 2.54
C GLY A 36 -16.66 6.96 1.47
N GLY A 37 -17.22 8.16 1.31
CA GLY A 37 -18.27 8.43 0.34
C GLY A 37 -17.72 8.50 -1.09
N THR A 38 -18.30 7.72 -2.00
CA THR A 38 -18.10 7.89 -3.44
C THR A 38 -18.87 9.14 -3.91
N SER A 39 -18.16 10.17 -4.36
CA SER A 39 -18.80 11.30 -5.05
C SER A 39 -18.79 11.03 -6.56
N GLY A 40 -19.95 10.66 -7.11
CA GLY A 40 -20.16 10.63 -8.56
C GLY A 40 -20.67 11.98 -9.06
N ILE A 41 -20.10 12.49 -10.16
CA ILE A 41 -20.64 13.66 -10.87
C ILE A 41 -21.59 13.14 -11.95
N LEU A 42 -22.90 13.30 -11.72
CA LEU A 42 -23.93 13.04 -12.73
C LEU A 42 -24.82 14.29 -12.80
N PHE A 43 -24.69 14.99 -13.93
CA PHE A 43 -25.37 16.23 -14.32
C PHE A 43 -25.02 17.45 -13.47
N GLY A 44 -24.66 18.54 -14.15
CA GLY A 44 -24.12 19.75 -13.56
C GLY A 44 -25.04 20.39 -12.52
N GLU A 45 -24.81 20.04 -11.26
CA GLU A 45 -24.94 20.84 -10.05
C GLU A 45 -24.52 19.92 -8.90
N GLY A 46 -23.54 20.35 -8.10
CA GLY A 46 -22.91 19.54 -7.06
C GLY A 46 -23.86 19.19 -5.92
N SER A 47 -24.72 18.19 -6.12
CA SER A 47 -25.58 17.65 -5.06
C SER A 47 -24.83 16.54 -4.32
N ARG A 48 -24.44 16.83 -3.07
CA ARG A 48 -23.99 15.79 -2.13
C ARG A 48 -25.21 14.98 -1.74
N PHE A 49 -25.33 13.75 -2.26
CA PHE A 49 -26.32 12.81 -1.74
C PHE A 49 -25.92 12.39 -0.33
N HIS A 50 -26.52 13.01 0.69
CA HIS A 50 -26.44 12.55 2.06
C HIS A 50 -27.44 11.40 2.25
N GLU A 51 -26.95 10.17 2.13
CA GLU A 51 -27.70 9.00 2.57
C GLU A 51 -27.86 9.08 4.11
N PRO A 52 -29.09 9.10 4.67
CA PRO A 52 -29.27 9.33 6.09
C PRO A 52 -28.95 8.05 6.90
N LYS A 53 -28.05 8.22 7.88
CA LYS A 53 -27.66 7.28 8.96
C LYS A 53 -26.86 6.03 8.55
N ARG A 54 -25.62 6.21 8.08
CA ARG A 54 -24.55 5.23 8.37
C ARG A 54 -23.10 5.76 8.37
N PHE A 55 -22.88 7.06 8.47
CA PHE A 55 -21.53 7.62 8.39
C PHE A 55 -21.34 8.68 9.47
N ARG A 56 -20.32 8.49 10.33
CA ARG A 56 -19.74 9.62 11.05
C ARG A 56 -18.78 10.28 10.07
N VAL A 57 -18.82 11.60 9.98
CA VAL A 57 -17.79 12.35 9.25
C VAL A 57 -16.46 12.02 9.94
N PRO A 58 -15.45 11.53 9.21
CA PRO A 58 -14.15 11.27 9.81
C PRO A 58 -13.62 12.56 10.43
N ALA A 59 -12.92 12.44 11.57
CA ALA A 59 -12.21 13.57 12.13
C ALA A 59 -11.31 14.21 11.05
N SER A 60 -11.07 15.52 11.13
CA SER A 60 -10.31 16.24 10.10
C SER A 60 -8.95 15.60 9.80
N GLU A 61 -8.33 14.99 10.80
CA GLU A 61 -7.04 14.29 10.72
C GLU A 61 -7.13 12.96 9.92
N ASN A 62 -8.32 12.38 9.80
CA ASN A 62 -8.61 11.12 9.10
C ASN A 62 -9.28 11.30 7.73
N GLN A 63 -9.49 12.53 7.29
CA GLN A 63 -9.90 12.84 5.93
C GLN A 63 -8.76 12.51 4.96
N SER A 64 -9.09 11.83 3.85
CA SER A 64 -8.10 11.40 2.84
C SER A 64 -8.66 11.57 1.43
N CYS A 65 -7.79 11.56 0.42
CA CYS A 65 -8.16 11.63 -0.98
C CYS A 65 -9.02 12.88 -1.29
N GLY A 66 -10.25 12.68 -1.80
CA GLY A 66 -11.15 13.76 -2.21
C GLY A 66 -11.58 14.68 -1.08
N GLU A 67 -11.73 14.15 0.14
CA GLU A 67 -12.12 14.96 1.30
C GLU A 67 -10.97 15.88 1.74
N ALA A 68 -9.74 15.34 1.84
CA ALA A 68 -8.55 16.12 2.18
C ALA A 68 -8.21 17.17 1.11
N LYS A 69 -8.36 16.79 -0.15
CA LYS A 69 -8.17 17.66 -1.31
C LYS A 69 -9.23 18.77 -1.41
N GLY A 70 -10.44 18.52 -0.91
CA GLY A 70 -11.57 19.44 -1.00
C GLY A 70 -11.87 19.84 -2.45
N ASN A 71 -12.02 21.14 -2.70
CA ASN A 71 -12.31 21.67 -4.04
C ASN A 71 -11.06 21.97 -4.88
N LYS A 72 -9.85 21.69 -4.39
CA LYS A 72 -8.60 21.98 -5.11
C LYS A 72 -8.46 21.09 -6.35
N VAL A 73 -8.15 21.64 -7.51
CA VAL A 73 -7.98 20.90 -8.78
C VAL A 73 -6.50 20.51 -8.99
N PRO A 74 -6.16 19.22 -9.24
CA PRO A 74 -4.78 18.79 -9.47
C PRO A 74 -4.18 19.36 -10.75
N GLY A 75 -3.01 19.97 -10.64
CA GLY A 75 -2.32 20.67 -11.73
C GLY A 75 -2.79 22.11 -11.93
N ILE A 76 -3.72 22.61 -11.11
CA ILE A 76 -4.14 24.03 -11.07
C ILE A 76 -3.91 24.58 -9.66
N ASP A 77 -4.56 23.99 -8.66
CA ASP A 77 -4.54 24.47 -7.27
C ASP A 77 -3.51 23.72 -6.40
N ILE A 78 -3.21 22.46 -6.77
CA ILE A 78 -2.23 21.62 -6.08
C ILE A 78 -1.41 20.83 -7.08
N ASP A 79 -0.10 20.72 -6.82
CA ASP A 79 0.81 19.92 -7.62
C ASP A 79 0.94 18.52 -7.02
N ILE A 80 0.12 17.59 -7.52
CA ILE A 80 0.10 16.17 -7.15
C ILE A 80 0.10 15.30 -8.40
N LEU A 81 0.52 14.05 -8.26
CA LEU A 81 0.47 13.05 -9.31
C LEU A 81 -0.97 12.67 -9.66
N LYS A 82 -1.30 12.71 -10.94
CA LYS A 82 -2.56 12.16 -11.47
C LYS A 82 -2.41 10.66 -11.69
N PRO A 83 -3.48 9.86 -11.59
CA PRO A 83 -3.41 8.43 -11.87
C PRO A 83 -2.84 8.11 -13.27
N SER A 84 -3.10 8.95 -14.27
CA SER A 84 -2.55 8.82 -15.63
C SER A 84 -1.05 9.11 -15.75
N GLU A 85 -0.45 9.74 -14.74
CA GLU A 85 0.98 10.05 -14.68
C GLU A 85 1.76 8.95 -13.94
N LEU A 86 1.06 7.98 -13.31
CA LEU A 86 1.71 6.91 -12.58
C LEU A 86 2.22 5.83 -13.56
N PRO A 87 3.53 5.54 -13.57
CA PRO A 87 4.08 4.49 -14.40
C PRO A 87 3.73 3.12 -13.80
N PRO A 88 3.57 2.08 -14.63
CA PRO A 88 3.40 0.72 -14.13
C PRO A 88 4.67 0.21 -13.41
N ALA A 89 5.86 0.66 -13.82
CA ALA A 89 7.14 0.49 -13.13
C ALA A 89 8.14 1.60 -13.50
N PRO A 90 9.13 1.90 -12.65
CA PRO A 90 9.36 1.35 -11.31
C PRO A 90 8.35 1.86 -10.27
N PRO A 91 8.16 1.19 -9.11
CA PRO A 91 7.24 1.65 -8.08
C PRO A 91 7.70 2.98 -7.46
N LEU A 92 6.87 4.01 -7.52
CA LEU A 92 7.20 5.33 -6.96
C LEU A 92 7.09 5.41 -5.44
N PHE A 93 6.29 4.52 -4.84
CA PHE A 93 5.99 4.52 -3.42
C PHE A 93 6.41 3.20 -2.79
N SER A 94 6.92 3.27 -1.55
CA SER A 94 7.20 2.12 -0.70
C SER A 94 6.40 2.21 0.60
N ILE A 95 6.14 1.06 1.23
CA ILE A 95 5.42 0.98 2.50
C ILE A 95 6.38 0.49 3.58
N SER A 96 6.48 1.24 4.69
CA SER A 96 7.26 0.81 5.85
C SER A 96 6.56 -0.31 6.62
N ARG A 97 7.30 -0.98 7.52
CA ARG A 97 6.75 -1.97 8.48
C ARG A 97 5.60 -1.46 9.35
N HIS A 98 5.43 -0.14 9.45
CA HIS A 98 4.40 0.52 10.24
C HIS A 98 3.25 1.07 9.36
N GLY A 99 3.12 0.62 8.11
CA GLY A 99 2.03 1.06 7.23
C GLY A 99 2.15 2.48 6.67
N ILE A 100 3.27 3.17 6.92
CA ILE A 100 3.53 4.52 6.39
C ILE A 100 4.02 4.43 4.94
N ILE A 101 3.37 5.17 4.04
CA ILE A 101 3.80 5.37 2.65
C ILE A 101 4.97 6.37 2.61
N ARG A 102 6.00 6.05 1.82
CA ARG A 102 7.13 6.92 1.53
C ARG A 102 7.40 6.98 0.02
N VAL A 103 7.98 8.07 -0.43
CA VAL A 103 8.46 8.20 -1.82
C VAL A 103 9.77 7.44 -1.99
N ASN A 104 9.88 6.67 -3.07
CA ASN A 104 11.14 6.14 -3.55
C ASN A 104 11.73 7.12 -4.57
N GLU A 105 12.57 8.04 -4.09
CA GLU A 105 13.10 9.10 -4.95
C GLU A 105 13.93 8.59 -6.13
N ALA A 106 14.63 7.46 -5.95
CA ALA A 106 15.43 6.86 -7.01
C ALA A 106 14.52 6.39 -8.15
N ASN A 107 13.42 5.72 -7.82
CA ASN A 107 12.43 5.27 -8.79
C ASN A 107 11.67 6.43 -9.43
N CYS A 108 11.38 7.50 -8.66
CA CYS A 108 10.82 8.74 -9.21
C CYS A 108 11.74 9.34 -10.28
N ARG A 109 13.02 9.54 -9.96
CA ARG A 109 14.01 10.07 -10.91
C ARG A 109 14.16 9.17 -12.14
N GLN A 110 14.18 7.86 -11.96
CA GLN A 110 14.22 6.89 -13.06
C GLN A 110 12.98 6.99 -13.97
N ALA A 111 11.81 7.23 -13.41
CA ALA A 111 10.55 7.39 -14.14
C ALA A 111 10.37 8.80 -14.74
N GLY A 112 11.33 9.71 -14.58
CA GLY A 112 11.20 11.11 -15.00
C GLY A 112 10.19 11.91 -14.17
N ILE A 113 9.89 11.46 -12.96
CA ILE A 113 8.95 12.10 -12.02
C ILE A 113 9.75 12.84 -10.95
N GLU A 114 9.36 14.10 -10.71
CA GLU A 114 9.94 14.92 -9.65
C GLU A 114 9.54 14.36 -8.28
N PRO A 115 10.49 14.01 -7.39
CA PRO A 115 10.17 13.42 -6.08
C PRO A 115 9.28 14.29 -5.18
N GLY A 116 9.45 15.61 -5.21
CA GLY A 116 8.62 16.56 -4.47
C GLY A 116 7.13 16.50 -4.87
N LYS A 117 6.80 16.29 -6.14
CA LYS A 117 5.42 16.07 -6.61
C LYS A 117 4.84 14.78 -6.04
N ALA A 118 5.64 13.72 -5.94
CA ALA A 118 5.22 12.47 -5.31
C ALA A 118 4.98 12.67 -3.79
N GLU A 119 5.84 13.44 -3.12
CA GLU A 119 5.72 13.74 -1.69
C GLU A 119 4.48 14.62 -1.41
N ASN A 120 4.25 15.64 -2.24
CA ASN A 120 3.04 16.45 -2.19
C ASN A 120 1.78 15.60 -2.38
N THR A 121 1.84 14.55 -3.21
CA THR A 121 0.71 13.62 -3.37
C THR A 121 0.37 12.91 -2.06
N ILE A 122 1.37 12.44 -1.32
CA ILE A 122 1.18 11.83 -0.01
C ILE A 122 0.55 12.83 0.97
N ARG A 123 1.08 14.06 1.00
CA ARG A 123 0.64 15.11 1.92
C ARG A 123 -0.76 15.63 1.62
N GLU A 124 -1.00 16.11 0.40
CA GLU A 124 -2.27 16.77 0.02
C GLU A 124 -3.45 15.80 0.00
N LEU A 125 -3.20 14.51 -0.29
CA LEU A 125 -4.24 13.47 -0.21
C LEU A 125 -4.30 12.81 1.17
N ASN A 126 -3.47 13.23 2.12
CA ASN A 126 -3.34 12.68 3.47
C ASN A 126 -3.29 11.13 3.46
N LEU A 127 -2.44 10.57 2.59
CA LEU A 127 -2.36 9.11 2.41
C LEU A 127 -1.82 8.39 3.65
N ASN A 128 -1.19 9.12 4.57
CA ASN A 128 -0.68 8.63 5.84
C ASN A 128 -1.57 9.01 7.04
N CYS A 129 -2.88 9.21 6.83
CA CYS A 129 -3.79 9.34 7.97
C CYS A 129 -3.86 8.03 8.78
N GLU A 130 -4.20 8.15 10.07
CA GLU A 130 -4.19 7.04 11.04
C GLU A 130 -5.03 5.87 10.53
N ARG A 131 -6.25 6.13 10.04
CA ARG A 131 -7.14 5.09 9.49
C ARG A 131 -6.51 4.29 8.34
N LEU A 132 -5.78 4.95 7.44
CA LEU A 132 -5.13 4.27 6.31
C LEU A 132 -3.85 3.55 6.74
N ILE A 133 -3.12 4.09 7.71
CA ILE A 133 -1.98 3.40 8.33
C ILE A 133 -2.45 2.10 8.99
N ASP A 134 -3.50 2.15 9.81
CA ASP A 134 -4.08 1.00 10.49
C ASP A 134 -4.53 -0.07 9.49
N ALA A 135 -5.26 0.33 8.44
CA ALA A 135 -5.68 -0.59 7.39
C ALA A 135 -4.49 -1.25 6.69
N ARG A 136 -3.41 -0.51 6.40
CA ARG A 136 -2.19 -1.09 5.83
C ARG A 136 -1.49 -2.04 6.80
N MET A 137 -1.47 -1.73 8.09
CA MET A 137 -0.90 -2.62 9.10
C MET A 137 -1.68 -3.94 9.19
N GLU A 138 -3.01 -3.91 9.11
CA GLU A 138 -3.83 -5.13 9.07
C GLU A 138 -3.50 -5.98 7.83
N VAL A 139 -3.28 -5.36 6.67
CA VAL A 139 -2.81 -6.06 5.46
C VAL A 139 -1.41 -6.65 5.65
N LEU A 140 -0.45 -5.88 6.17
CA LEU A 140 0.92 -6.35 6.41
C LEU A 140 0.96 -7.54 7.38
N GLU A 141 0.17 -7.49 8.45
CA GLU A 141 0.07 -8.56 9.43
C GLU A 141 -0.54 -9.82 8.83
N LYS A 142 -1.57 -9.68 7.98
CA LYS A 142 -2.13 -10.81 7.23
C LYS A 142 -1.10 -11.44 6.30
N LEU A 143 -0.39 -10.64 5.50
CA LEU A 143 0.66 -11.10 4.59
C LEU A 143 1.76 -11.86 5.34
N LYS A 144 2.25 -11.28 6.44
CA LYS A 144 3.27 -11.88 7.30
C LYS A 144 2.80 -13.21 7.87
N ASN A 145 1.62 -13.27 8.48
CA ASN A 145 1.10 -14.51 9.06
C ASN A 145 0.90 -15.60 8.02
N THR A 146 0.39 -15.27 6.83
CA THR A 146 0.26 -16.24 5.74
C THR A 146 1.63 -16.73 5.28
N TYR A 147 2.58 -15.83 5.02
CA TYR A 147 3.93 -16.18 4.60
C TYR A 147 4.63 -17.08 5.63
N GLU A 148 4.59 -16.73 6.92
CA GLU A 148 5.19 -17.52 7.99
C GLU A 148 4.57 -18.92 8.12
N ASN A 149 3.26 -19.05 7.91
CA ASN A 149 2.59 -20.34 7.96
C ASN A 149 2.94 -21.23 6.76
N GLU A 150 3.03 -20.67 5.55
CA GLU A 150 3.47 -21.43 4.37
C GLU A 150 4.96 -21.79 4.45
N MET A 151 5.81 -20.90 4.98
CA MET A 151 7.21 -21.21 5.26
C MET A 151 7.38 -22.39 6.23
N LYS A 152 6.54 -22.48 7.27
CA LYS A 152 6.54 -23.64 8.19
C LYS A 152 6.15 -24.94 7.49
N ARG A 153 5.28 -24.87 6.47
CA ARG A 153 4.87 -26.05 5.69
C ARG A 153 5.94 -26.51 4.71
N LEU A 154 6.69 -25.57 4.11
CA LEU A 154 7.87 -25.87 3.30
C LEU A 154 8.97 -26.54 4.13
N GLY A 155 9.11 -26.14 5.40
CA GLY A 155 10.10 -26.68 6.32
C GLY A 155 11.45 -25.97 6.23
N GLU A 156 12.33 -26.26 7.20
CA GLU A 156 13.60 -25.54 7.38
C GLU A 156 14.65 -25.86 6.29
N THR A 157 14.44 -26.93 5.53
CA THR A 157 15.33 -27.39 4.45
C THR A 157 14.88 -26.92 3.07
N ALA A 158 13.90 -26.02 2.99
CA ALA A 158 13.43 -25.47 1.73
C ALA A 158 14.57 -24.80 0.97
N SER A 159 14.66 -25.10 -0.31
CA SER A 159 15.61 -24.46 -1.22
C SER A 159 15.22 -23.01 -1.50
N ASP A 160 16.20 -22.21 -1.93
CA ASP A 160 15.94 -20.82 -2.34
C ASP A 160 14.94 -20.74 -3.51
N GLU A 161 14.85 -21.79 -4.34
CA GLU A 161 13.90 -21.86 -5.45
C GLU A 161 12.47 -22.04 -4.94
N GLU A 162 12.24 -22.98 -4.02
CA GLU A 162 10.94 -23.19 -3.39
C GLU A 162 10.46 -21.94 -2.63
N ILE A 163 11.38 -21.22 -1.96
CA ILE A 163 11.04 -19.96 -1.28
C ILE A 163 10.63 -18.88 -2.28
N ARG A 164 11.34 -18.76 -3.41
CA ARG A 164 10.98 -17.80 -4.48
C ARG A 164 9.63 -18.14 -5.11
N ASP A 165 9.38 -19.41 -5.37
CA ASP A 165 8.12 -19.88 -5.94
C ASP A 165 6.95 -19.63 -4.98
N LEU A 166 7.16 -19.85 -3.67
CA LEU A 166 6.18 -19.48 -2.65
C LEU A 166 5.90 -17.97 -2.66
N GLN A 167 6.93 -17.13 -2.69
CA GLN A 167 6.75 -15.67 -2.73
C GLN A 167 5.99 -15.22 -3.97
N MET A 168 6.28 -15.80 -5.14
CA MET A 168 5.56 -15.49 -6.37
C MET A 168 4.10 -15.95 -6.30
N SER A 169 3.85 -17.16 -5.79
CA SER A 169 2.50 -17.70 -5.60
C SER A 169 1.66 -16.83 -4.66
N LEU A 170 2.22 -16.45 -3.51
CA LEU A 170 1.53 -15.58 -2.56
C LEU A 170 1.34 -14.16 -3.13
N ALA A 171 2.34 -13.61 -3.81
CA ALA A 171 2.19 -12.30 -4.47
C ALA A 171 1.03 -12.34 -5.47
N GLU A 172 0.93 -13.38 -6.29
CA GLU A 172 -0.17 -13.57 -7.25
C GLU A 172 -1.52 -13.73 -6.54
N GLN A 173 -1.59 -14.51 -5.47
CA GLN A 173 -2.82 -14.67 -4.68
C GLN A 173 -3.32 -13.35 -4.06
N PHE A 174 -2.42 -12.50 -3.56
CA PHE A 174 -2.81 -11.27 -2.86
C PHE A 174 -2.96 -10.06 -3.78
N LEU A 175 -2.22 -9.99 -4.89
CA LEU A 175 -2.29 -8.84 -5.80
C LEU A 175 -3.62 -8.75 -6.55
N PHE A 176 -4.32 -9.86 -6.74
CA PHE A 176 -5.54 -9.93 -7.55
C PHE A 176 -6.74 -10.39 -6.73
N GLU A 177 -7.82 -9.60 -6.71
CA GLU A 177 -9.10 -10.02 -6.09
C GLU A 177 -9.90 -10.95 -7.01
N LYS A 178 -9.82 -10.68 -8.32
CA LYS A 178 -10.36 -11.49 -9.41
C LYS A 178 -9.34 -11.44 -10.55
N GLN A 179 -9.43 -12.37 -11.50
CA GLN A 179 -8.46 -12.57 -12.60
C GLN A 179 -8.09 -11.32 -13.42
N GLU A 180 -8.82 -10.20 -13.28
CA GLU A 180 -8.58 -8.96 -14.03
C GLU A 180 -8.47 -7.68 -13.16
N TYR A 181 -8.63 -7.77 -11.83
CA TYR A 181 -8.65 -6.59 -10.95
C TYR A 181 -7.59 -6.68 -9.86
N LEU A 182 -6.76 -5.64 -9.77
CA LEU A 182 -5.84 -5.45 -8.65
C LEU A 182 -6.65 -5.30 -7.36
N GLY A 183 -6.21 -5.99 -6.32
CA GLY A 183 -6.84 -5.92 -5.02
C GLY A 183 -6.63 -4.60 -4.29
N GLU A 184 -7.46 -4.36 -3.28
CA GLU A 184 -7.26 -3.24 -2.35
C GLU A 184 -5.84 -3.26 -1.74
N PHE A 185 -5.28 -2.07 -1.51
CA PHE A 185 -3.92 -1.91 -0.98
C PHE A 185 -2.82 -2.61 -1.80
N PHE A 186 -3.00 -2.71 -3.12
CA PHE A 186 -2.00 -3.33 -4.01
C PHE A 186 -0.58 -2.75 -3.84
N THR A 187 -0.43 -1.47 -3.51
CA THR A 187 0.88 -0.85 -3.24
C THR A 187 1.57 -1.45 -2.02
N THR A 188 0.82 -1.80 -0.98
CA THR A 188 1.31 -2.50 0.21
C THR A 188 1.77 -3.90 -0.12
N ILE A 189 0.94 -4.64 -0.87
CA ILE A 189 1.26 -6.02 -1.30
C ILE A 189 2.50 -6.02 -2.22
N ARG A 190 2.53 -5.10 -3.18
CA ARG A 190 3.66 -4.87 -4.09
C ARG A 190 4.94 -4.56 -3.34
N SER A 191 4.89 -3.66 -2.35
CA SER A 191 6.03 -3.30 -1.53
C SER A 191 6.51 -4.45 -0.63
N TYR A 192 5.59 -5.29 -0.12
CA TYR A 192 5.91 -6.41 0.76
C TYR A 192 6.68 -7.53 0.04
N PHE A 193 6.20 -7.94 -1.14
CA PHE A 193 6.82 -9.02 -1.92
C PHE A 193 7.94 -8.54 -2.86
N GLY A 194 8.10 -7.23 -3.05
CA GLY A 194 9.19 -6.62 -3.81
C GLY A 194 9.36 -7.23 -5.21
N VAL A 195 10.54 -7.81 -5.46
CA VAL A 195 10.88 -8.42 -6.76
C VAL A 195 9.88 -9.50 -7.20
N ALA A 196 9.34 -10.29 -6.26
CA ALA A 196 8.36 -11.32 -6.60
C ALA A 196 7.04 -10.69 -7.11
N ALA A 197 6.58 -9.60 -6.49
CA ALA A 197 5.43 -8.85 -6.97
C ALA A 197 5.68 -8.20 -8.35
N GLU A 198 6.87 -7.62 -8.58
CA GLU A 198 7.19 -7.04 -9.90
C GLU A 198 7.17 -8.10 -11.01
N LYS A 199 7.69 -9.30 -10.73
CA LYS A 199 7.65 -10.43 -11.67
C LYS A 199 6.23 -10.85 -12.00
N VAL A 200 5.34 -10.92 -11.01
CA VAL A 200 3.93 -11.23 -11.22
C VAL A 200 3.26 -10.13 -12.04
N LEU A 201 3.40 -8.86 -11.65
CA LEU A 201 2.80 -7.71 -12.35
C LEU A 201 3.29 -7.56 -13.80
N ALA A 202 4.52 -7.95 -14.10
CA ALA A 202 5.07 -7.93 -15.46
C ALA A 202 4.36 -8.91 -16.41
N LYS A 203 3.69 -9.96 -15.91
CA LYS A 203 2.93 -10.91 -16.73
C LYS A 203 1.62 -10.33 -17.30
N PHE A 204 1.11 -9.26 -16.69
CA PHE A 204 -0.21 -8.68 -16.98
C PHE A 204 -0.12 -7.29 -17.64
N ARG A 205 0.99 -7.02 -18.35
CA ARG A 205 1.24 -5.77 -19.07
C ARG A 205 1.05 -5.94 -20.57
#